data_AF-A0A7M2WRC0-F1
#
_entry.id   AF-A0A7M2WRC0-F1
#
_cell.length_a   1.000
_cell.length_b   1.000
_cell.length_c   1.000
_cell.angle_alpha   90.00
_cell.angle_beta   90.00
_cell.angle_gamma   90.00
#
_symmetry.space_group_name_H-M   'P 1'
#
loop_
_entity.id
_entity.type
_entity.pdbx_description
1 polymer ?
#
loop_
_entity_poly.entity_id
_entity_poly.type
_entity_poly.pdbx_seq_one_letter_code
_entity_poly.pdbx_strand_id
1 'polypeptide(L)'
;MPADLVHLGGRHRFVIADAPLWRNNLRTSGEMMTSLHRILAIMAVLCLAPDAEPCSIPHTPNGPCGSSTLQCHCSKFSVQAPSALQMGAGQSGIVDVTIQNFRFTSASVVIEPGTTVRWTNLDSIEHTTTSQTGPGTLVPSGIWNSGAMLLNDVFSFTFNNPGTFSYYCQPHGSGMQGLITVIPEPASVAAAMLLGAVLIARRRGGLMMRLG
;
A
#
# COMPACT_ATOMS: atom_id res chain seq x y z
N MET A 1 19.69 69.33 25.53
CA MET A 1 19.65 70.27 24.39
C MET A 1 20.48 69.68 23.25
N PRO A 2 20.07 69.86 21.96
CA PRO A 2 20.46 69.06 20.77
C PRO A 2 21.77 69.57 20.12
N ALA A 3 22.29 69.07 18.98
CA ALA A 3 21.76 68.19 17.90
C ALA A 3 22.87 67.20 17.41
N ASP A 4 22.91 66.49 16.27
CA ASP A 4 22.17 66.37 14.98
C ASP A 4 22.10 64.87 14.61
N LEU A 5 21.14 64.26 13.90
CA LEU A 5 20.16 64.65 12.87
C LEU A 5 20.72 64.93 11.46
N VAL A 6 21.00 63.84 10.71
CA VAL A 6 20.90 63.84 9.25
C VAL A 6 19.76 62.90 8.84
N HIS A 7 18.72 63.47 8.23
CA HIS A 7 17.55 62.72 7.77
C HIS A 7 17.27 63.09 6.31
N LEU A 8 17.71 62.24 5.38
CA LEU A 8 17.27 62.18 3.99
C LEU A 8 17.19 60.69 3.63
N GLY A 9 16.09 60.11 3.18
CA GLY A 9 14.80 60.69 2.81
C GLY A 9 14.30 60.02 1.54
N GLY A 10 13.55 58.92 1.67
CA GLY A 10 13.22 58.09 0.51
C GLY A 10 12.28 56.91 0.79
N ARG A 11 11.01 57.24 1.06
CA ARG A 11 9.75 56.53 0.68
C ARG A 11 9.88 55.02 0.39
N HIS A 12 9.05 54.15 0.97
CA HIS A 12 7.73 53.87 0.40
C HIS A 12 6.63 53.50 1.43
N ARG A 13 5.56 54.30 1.38
CA ARG A 13 4.12 54.01 1.60
C ARG A 13 3.69 52.80 2.46
N PHE A 14 3.00 53.14 3.54
CA PHE A 14 2.21 52.28 4.43
C PHE A 14 0.73 52.20 3.98
N VAL A 15 0.11 51.01 3.95
CA VAL A 15 -1.35 50.76 4.13
C VAL A 15 -1.55 49.34 4.73
N ILE A 16 -2.53 49.21 5.63
CA ILE A 16 -2.87 48.01 6.43
C ILE A 16 -3.83 47.06 5.66
N ALA A 17 -3.75 45.74 5.93
CA ALA A 17 -4.86 44.79 5.73
C ALA A 17 -4.71 43.54 6.64
N ASP A 18 -5.83 42.91 7.00
CA ASP A 18 -5.98 42.01 8.15
C ASP A 18 -5.79 40.50 7.89
N ALA A 19 -5.21 39.82 8.88
CA ALA A 19 -5.56 38.47 9.37
C ALA A 19 -5.51 37.27 8.35
N PRO A 20 -5.87 36.01 8.72
CA PRO A 20 -4.89 34.93 8.69
C PRO A 20 -5.15 33.86 7.61
N LEU A 21 -4.11 33.47 6.87
CA LEU A 21 -4.19 32.42 5.85
C LEU A 21 -3.59 31.09 6.32
N TRP A 22 -4.43 30.30 6.97
CA TRP A 22 -4.30 28.85 7.23
C TRP A 22 -4.30 27.98 5.94
N ARG A 23 -3.96 28.55 4.78
CA ARG A 23 -3.95 27.85 3.49
C ARG A 23 -2.55 27.90 2.89
N ASN A 24 -1.87 26.75 2.90
CA ASN A 24 -1.17 26.17 1.74
C ASN A 24 -0.61 24.77 2.07
N ASN A 25 -1.49 23.80 2.33
CA ASN A 25 -1.13 22.38 2.37
C ASN A 25 -2.12 21.51 1.56
N LEU A 26 -2.62 22.07 0.45
CA LEU A 26 -3.66 21.47 -0.41
C LEU A 26 -3.23 21.36 -1.89
N ARG A 27 -1.93 21.47 -2.19
CA ARG A 27 -1.40 21.41 -3.57
C ARG A 27 -0.71 20.09 -3.95
N THR A 28 -0.42 19.21 -3.00
CA THR A 28 0.22 17.90 -3.25
C THR A 28 -0.78 16.72 -3.30
N SER A 29 -2.01 16.89 -2.78
CA SER A 29 -3.06 15.87 -2.88
C SER A 29 -3.65 15.71 -4.29
N GLY A 30 -3.50 16.73 -5.15
CA GLY A 30 -4.02 16.72 -6.53
C GLY A 30 -3.20 15.86 -7.51
N GLU A 31 -1.90 15.72 -7.29
CA GLU A 31 -0.99 15.03 -8.22
C GLU A 31 -0.79 13.54 -7.86
N MET A 32 -1.04 13.16 -6.61
CA MET A 32 -1.07 11.75 -6.17
C MET A 32 -2.28 10.99 -6.75
N MET A 33 -3.38 11.69 -7.06
CA MET A 33 -4.66 11.10 -7.50
C MET A 33 -4.72 10.75 -9.00
N THR A 34 -3.76 11.19 -9.82
CA THR A 34 -3.73 10.87 -11.27
C THR A 34 -2.93 9.60 -11.60
N SER A 35 -2.02 9.16 -10.71
CA SER A 35 -1.27 7.91 -10.88
C SER A 35 -2.10 6.66 -10.57
N LEU A 36 -2.89 6.68 -9.49
CA LEU A 36 -3.77 5.57 -9.08
C LEU A 36 -4.83 5.22 -10.15
N HIS A 37 -5.31 6.20 -10.92
CA HIS A 37 -6.27 5.96 -12.01
C HIS A 37 -5.67 5.28 -13.25
N ARG A 38 -4.34 5.25 -13.41
CA ARG A 38 -3.68 4.48 -14.49
C ARG A 38 -3.36 3.05 -14.09
N ILE A 39 -3.04 2.80 -12.82
CA ILE A 39 -2.78 1.44 -12.33
C ILE A 39 -4.09 0.63 -12.24
N LEU A 40 -5.20 1.24 -11.81
CA LEU A 40 -6.51 0.55 -11.79
C LEU A 40 -7.09 0.24 -13.19
N ALA A 41 -6.63 0.93 -14.24
CA ALA A 41 -7.12 0.73 -15.61
C ALA A 41 -6.49 -0.48 -16.33
N ILE A 42 -5.31 -0.95 -15.88
CA ILE A 42 -4.57 -2.04 -16.55
C ILE A 42 -5.02 -3.42 -16.06
N MET A 43 -5.54 -3.54 -14.85
CA MET A 43 -6.07 -4.81 -14.30
C MET A 43 -7.52 -5.14 -14.70
N ALA A 44 -8.14 -4.33 -15.58
CA ALA A 44 -9.55 -4.46 -15.96
C ALA A 44 -9.79 -4.97 -17.40
N VAL A 45 -8.76 -5.49 -18.09
CA VAL A 45 -8.80 -5.76 -19.55
C VAL A 45 -8.68 -7.25 -19.93
N LEU A 46 -8.39 -8.17 -19.00
CA LEU A 46 -8.17 -9.60 -19.29
C LEU A 46 -9.14 -10.55 -18.56
N CYS A 47 -10.44 -10.33 -18.71
CA CYS A 47 -11.46 -11.36 -18.43
C CYS A 47 -12.77 -11.17 -19.25
N LEU A 48 -12.67 -10.65 -20.47
CA LEU A 48 -13.70 -10.90 -21.49
C LEU A 48 -13.28 -12.15 -22.26
N ALA A 49 -13.94 -13.27 -21.98
CA ALA A 49 -13.94 -14.42 -22.87
C ALA A 49 -15.00 -14.17 -23.97
N PRO A 50 -14.61 -13.96 -25.23
CA PRO A 50 -15.43 -14.41 -26.35
C PRO A 50 -15.38 -15.95 -26.43
N ASP A 51 -15.89 -16.52 -27.52
CA ASP A 51 -15.74 -17.95 -27.86
C ASP A 51 -16.62 -18.91 -27.03
N ALA A 52 -17.79 -18.42 -26.61
CA ALA A 52 -18.98 -19.28 -26.65
C ALA A 52 -19.48 -19.32 -28.11
N GLU A 53 -19.00 -20.30 -28.87
CA GLU A 53 -19.43 -20.61 -30.24
C GLU A 53 -20.96 -20.56 -30.39
N PRO A 54 -21.54 -19.72 -31.27
CA PRO A 54 -22.95 -19.81 -31.60
C PRO A 54 -23.19 -21.10 -32.42
N CYS A 55 -23.80 -22.09 -31.78
CA CYS A 55 -24.16 -23.37 -32.40
C CYS A 55 -25.00 -23.14 -33.65
N SER A 56 -24.36 -23.26 -34.82
CA SER A 56 -24.95 -22.94 -36.11
C SER A 56 -25.73 -24.13 -36.66
N ILE A 57 -26.96 -24.31 -36.16
CA ILE A 57 -27.94 -25.22 -36.78
C ILE A 57 -28.64 -24.47 -37.93
N PRO A 58 -28.52 -24.93 -39.19
CA PRO A 58 -29.30 -24.37 -40.29
C PRO A 58 -30.75 -24.89 -40.23
N HIS A 59 -31.69 -24.01 -39.87
CA HIS A 59 -33.12 -24.29 -39.98
C HIS A 59 -33.64 -23.87 -41.36
N THR A 60 -34.23 -24.80 -42.11
CA THR A 60 -34.97 -24.50 -43.34
C THR A 60 -36.43 -24.11 -43.03
N PRO A 61 -37.04 -23.17 -43.78
CA PRO A 61 -38.26 -22.48 -43.34
C PRO A 61 -39.58 -23.21 -43.66
N ASN A 62 -39.60 -24.54 -43.81
CA ASN A 62 -40.82 -25.32 -44.04
C ASN A 62 -40.70 -26.76 -43.50
N GLY A 63 -41.22 -27.03 -42.30
CA GLY A 63 -41.35 -28.37 -41.73
C GLY A 63 -42.29 -28.35 -40.51
N PRO A 64 -43.17 -29.35 -40.33
CA PRO A 64 -44.15 -29.35 -39.25
C PRO A 64 -43.48 -29.61 -37.89
N CYS A 65 -43.95 -28.90 -36.86
CA CYS A 65 -43.50 -29.11 -35.48
C CYS A 65 -43.94 -30.51 -34.99
N GLY A 66 -43.01 -31.46 -34.91
CA GLY A 66 -43.32 -32.85 -34.57
C GLY A 66 -42.19 -33.56 -33.82
N SER A 67 -42.32 -33.60 -32.50
CA SER A 67 -41.79 -34.64 -31.59
C SER A 67 -40.39 -35.23 -31.88
N SER A 68 -39.35 -34.64 -31.29
CA SER A 68 -38.10 -35.35 -30.98
C SER A 68 -37.47 -34.78 -29.71
N THR A 69 -37.24 -35.63 -28.72
CA THR A 69 -36.63 -35.29 -27.43
C THR A 69 -35.18 -34.84 -27.59
N LEU A 70 -34.92 -33.55 -27.39
CA LEU A 70 -33.61 -33.02 -27.06
C LEU A 70 -33.67 -32.38 -25.66
N GLN A 71 -33.18 -33.11 -24.67
CA GLN A 71 -33.09 -32.63 -23.29
C GLN A 71 -31.96 -31.60 -23.18
N CYS A 72 -32.30 -30.32 -23.13
CA CYS A 72 -31.38 -29.26 -22.73
C CYS A 72 -30.94 -29.48 -21.27
N HIS A 73 -29.80 -30.14 -21.10
CA HIS A 73 -29.16 -30.26 -19.79
C HIS A 73 -28.57 -28.91 -19.40
N CYS A 74 -29.21 -28.20 -18.48
CA CYS A 74 -28.55 -27.16 -17.70
C CYS A 74 -27.52 -27.81 -16.77
N SER A 75 -26.34 -28.11 -17.32
CA SER A 75 -25.14 -28.37 -16.54
C SER A 75 -24.98 -27.23 -15.53
N LYS A 76 -25.02 -27.55 -14.24
CA LYS A 76 -24.81 -26.58 -13.16
C LYS A 76 -23.37 -26.09 -13.24
N PHE A 77 -23.15 -25.01 -14.00
CA PHE A 77 -21.87 -24.35 -14.10
C PHE A 77 -21.58 -23.72 -12.72
N SER A 78 -20.89 -24.50 -11.89
CA SER A 78 -20.51 -24.11 -10.55
C SER A 78 -19.40 -23.08 -10.73
N VAL A 79 -19.77 -21.81 -10.73
CA VAL A 79 -18.81 -20.70 -10.80
C VAL A 79 -17.91 -20.81 -9.58
N GLN A 80 -16.74 -21.42 -9.76
CA GLN A 80 -15.68 -21.37 -8.77
C GLN A 80 -15.34 -19.89 -8.60
N ALA A 81 -15.50 -19.38 -7.38
CA ALA A 81 -15.05 -18.04 -7.05
C ALA A 81 -13.58 -17.93 -7.46
N PRO A 82 -13.15 -16.84 -8.12
CA PRO A 82 -11.75 -16.69 -8.49
C PRO A 82 -10.92 -16.80 -7.23
N SER A 83 -9.97 -17.74 -7.21
CA SER A 83 -9.04 -17.91 -6.10
C SER A 83 -8.46 -16.56 -5.76
N ALA A 84 -8.74 -16.07 -4.55
CA ALA A 84 -8.14 -14.84 -4.08
C ALA A 84 -6.62 -14.98 -4.24
N LEU A 85 -5.97 -13.97 -4.82
CA LEU A 85 -4.51 -13.96 -4.91
C LEU A 85 -3.99 -14.05 -3.48
N GLN A 86 -3.49 -15.24 -3.12
CA GLN A 86 -3.02 -15.54 -1.77
C GLN A 86 -1.69 -14.80 -1.58
N MET A 87 -1.77 -13.50 -1.25
CA MET A 87 -0.63 -12.82 -0.64
C MET A 87 -0.24 -13.66 0.57
N GLY A 88 1.04 -14.07 0.63
CA GLY A 88 1.53 -14.96 1.66
C GLY A 88 1.17 -14.40 3.04
N ALA A 89 0.61 -15.25 3.91
CA ALA A 89 0.28 -14.84 5.27
C ALA A 89 1.55 -14.33 5.97
N GLY A 90 1.43 -13.18 6.63
CA GLY A 90 2.51 -12.64 7.44
C GLY A 90 2.83 -13.58 8.60
N GLN A 91 4.07 -13.56 9.07
CA GLN A 91 4.40 -14.17 10.35
C GLN A 91 3.76 -13.37 11.49
N SER A 92 3.43 -14.04 12.59
CA SER A 92 2.70 -13.47 13.73
C SER A 92 3.40 -13.83 15.05
N GLY A 93 3.18 -13.05 16.11
CA GLY A 93 3.80 -13.28 17.42
C GLY A 93 5.22 -12.73 17.55
N ILE A 94 6.22 -13.60 17.72
CA ILE A 94 7.65 -13.22 17.78
C ILE A 94 8.35 -13.78 16.54
N VAL A 95 9.06 -12.91 15.81
CA VAL A 95 9.87 -13.29 14.64
C VAL A 95 11.32 -12.99 14.91
N ASP A 96 12.15 -14.03 14.92
CA ASP A 96 13.59 -13.91 15.15
C ASP A 96 14.36 -13.54 13.87
N VAL A 97 15.27 -12.58 14.00
CA VAL A 97 16.24 -12.19 12.97
C VAL A 97 17.62 -12.22 13.60
N THR A 98 18.50 -13.11 13.16
CA THR A 98 19.89 -13.13 13.66
C THR A 98 20.76 -12.20 12.83
N ILE A 99 21.70 -11.54 13.50
CA ILE A 99 22.83 -10.84 12.88
C ILE A 99 24.02 -11.79 12.95
N GLN A 100 24.52 -12.22 11.80
CA GLN A 100 25.68 -13.13 11.72
C GLN A 100 26.32 -13.05 10.34
N ASN A 101 27.65 -12.98 10.23
CA ASN A 101 28.38 -12.73 8.99
C ASN A 101 27.98 -11.41 8.30
N PHE A 102 27.91 -10.32 9.08
CA PHE A 102 27.62 -8.95 8.63
C PHE A 102 26.28 -8.78 7.88
N ARG A 103 25.29 -9.60 8.20
CA ARG A 103 23.95 -9.60 7.56
C ARG A 103 22.85 -9.88 8.58
N PHE A 104 21.66 -9.38 8.28
CA PHE A 104 20.43 -9.90 8.86
C PHE A 104 20.07 -11.19 8.11
N THR A 105 19.88 -12.31 8.81
CA THR A 105 19.61 -13.62 8.18
C THR A 105 18.28 -13.68 7.43
N SER A 106 17.31 -12.85 7.83
CA SER A 106 16.10 -12.56 7.07
C SER A 106 16.06 -11.09 6.67
N ALA A 107 16.77 -10.75 5.57
CA ALA A 107 16.84 -9.39 5.04
C ALA A 107 15.48 -8.85 4.54
N SER A 108 14.48 -9.71 4.33
CA SER A 108 13.09 -9.31 4.13
C SER A 108 12.18 -10.19 4.98
N VAL A 109 11.27 -9.57 5.75
CA VAL A 109 10.29 -10.26 6.60
C VAL A 109 8.91 -9.68 6.34
N VAL A 110 7.91 -10.55 6.14
CA VAL A 110 6.49 -10.15 6.05
C VAL A 110 5.79 -10.58 7.34
N ILE A 111 5.15 -9.64 8.02
CA ILE A 111 4.52 -9.84 9.33
C ILE A 111 3.11 -9.26 9.41
N GLU A 112 2.31 -9.76 10.35
CA GLU A 112 1.02 -9.19 10.71
C GLU A 112 1.17 -8.03 11.72
N PRO A 113 0.19 -7.12 11.84
CA PRO A 113 0.17 -6.10 12.88
C PRO A 113 0.21 -6.72 14.30
N GLY A 114 0.92 -6.07 15.21
CA GLY A 114 1.16 -6.57 16.58
C GLY A 114 2.33 -7.54 16.71
N THR A 115 2.94 -7.96 15.59
CA THR A 115 4.12 -8.85 15.61
C THR A 115 5.35 -8.14 16.15
N THR A 116 6.11 -8.81 17.00
CA THR A 116 7.39 -8.35 17.52
C THR A 116 8.53 -9.00 16.75
N VAL A 117 9.38 -8.19 16.12
CA VAL A 117 10.63 -8.68 15.54
C VAL A 117 11.70 -8.59 16.62
N ARG A 118 12.46 -9.68 16.82
CA ARG A 118 13.55 -9.79 17.78
C ARG A 118 14.86 -9.99 17.03
N TRP A 119 15.78 -9.03 17.17
CA TRP A 119 17.12 -9.14 16.63
C TRP A 119 18.07 -9.68 17.69
N THR A 120 18.93 -10.63 17.32
CA THR A 120 20.01 -11.15 18.18
C THR A 120 21.33 -11.02 17.45
N ASN A 121 22.35 -10.41 18.08
CA ASN A 121 23.69 -10.37 17.50
C ASN A 121 24.50 -11.61 17.85
N LEU A 122 24.97 -12.34 16.83
CA LEU A 122 25.82 -13.53 16.95
C LEU A 122 27.23 -13.30 16.35
N ASP A 123 27.50 -12.12 15.79
CA ASP A 123 28.84 -11.71 15.42
C ASP A 123 29.58 -11.14 16.64
N SER A 124 30.90 -11.30 16.67
CA SER A 124 31.77 -10.71 17.73
C SER A 124 32.00 -9.21 17.55
N ILE A 125 31.43 -8.61 16.50
CA ILE A 125 31.52 -7.20 16.15
C ILE A 125 30.23 -6.50 16.61
N GLU A 126 30.31 -5.21 16.92
CA GLU A 126 29.14 -4.41 17.25
C GLU A 126 28.24 -4.21 16.01
N HIS A 127 26.94 -4.42 16.18
CA HIS A 127 25.93 -4.13 15.17
C HIS A 127 24.81 -3.25 15.74
N THR A 128 23.98 -2.69 14.86
CA THR A 128 22.72 -2.04 15.22
C THR A 128 21.59 -2.53 14.32
N THR A 129 20.36 -2.39 14.78
CA THR A 129 19.16 -2.37 13.94
C THR A 129 18.52 -0.99 14.07
N THR A 130 18.64 -0.19 13.01
CA THR A 130 18.21 1.21 12.97
C THR A 130 17.26 1.43 11.80
N SER A 131 16.05 1.91 12.08
CA SER A 131 15.07 2.28 11.05
C SER A 131 15.61 3.39 10.15
N GLN A 132 15.44 3.31 8.83
CA GLN A 132 15.83 4.37 7.87
C GLN A 132 14.62 4.99 7.15
N THR A 133 14.75 6.23 6.67
CA THR A 133 13.68 7.03 6.03
C THR A 133 13.21 6.45 4.69
N GLY A 134 14.03 5.64 4.05
CA GLY A 134 13.68 4.80 2.92
C GLY A 134 14.79 3.80 2.57
N PRO A 135 14.55 2.83 1.67
CA PRO A 135 15.56 1.87 1.24
C PRO A 135 16.81 2.57 0.71
N GLY A 136 18.00 2.15 1.16
CA GLY A 136 19.29 2.71 0.73
C GLY A 136 19.58 4.15 1.16
N THR A 137 18.72 4.80 1.95
CA THR A 137 18.93 6.19 2.38
C THR A 137 20.05 6.35 3.41
N LEU A 138 20.23 5.35 4.28
CA LEU A 138 21.17 5.36 5.41
C LEU A 138 20.98 6.56 6.37
N VAL A 139 19.78 7.15 6.38
CA VAL A 139 19.36 8.23 7.27
C VAL A 139 18.36 7.66 8.27
N PRO A 140 18.59 7.74 9.60
CA PRO A 140 17.66 7.22 10.58
C PRO A 140 16.28 7.89 10.47
N SER A 141 15.20 7.11 10.45
CA SER A 141 13.83 7.65 10.50
C SER A 141 13.31 7.90 11.91
N GLY A 142 14.02 7.42 12.93
CA GLY A 142 13.65 7.58 14.33
C GLY A 142 12.49 6.71 14.80
N ILE A 143 12.03 5.74 13.99
CA ILE A 143 10.98 4.79 14.37
C ILE A 143 11.51 3.80 15.41
N TRP A 144 12.73 3.29 15.20
CA TRP A 144 13.50 2.57 16.23
C TRP A 144 15.02 2.69 16.00
N ASN A 145 15.77 2.47 17.08
CA ASN A 145 17.20 2.24 17.08
C ASN A 145 17.52 1.32 18.26
N SER A 146 18.26 0.24 18.05
CA SER A 146 18.72 -0.64 19.13
C SER A 146 19.77 -0.02 20.04
N GLY A 147 20.48 1.01 19.56
CA GLY A 147 21.82 1.32 20.05
C GLY A 147 22.82 0.23 19.62
N ALA A 148 24.02 0.28 20.21
CA ALA A 148 25.04 -0.74 20.04
C ALA A 148 24.53 -2.11 20.57
N MET A 149 24.66 -3.15 19.76
CA MET A 149 24.43 -4.54 20.14
C MET A 149 25.74 -5.30 20.03
N LEU A 150 26.28 -5.76 21.16
CA LEU A 150 27.45 -6.62 21.28
C LEU A 150 27.06 -8.09 21.07
N LEU A 151 28.04 -9.00 21.19
CA LEU A 151 27.81 -10.44 21.05
C LEU A 151 26.77 -10.96 22.06
N ASN A 152 25.76 -11.65 21.55
CA ASN A 152 24.56 -12.16 22.23
C ASN A 152 23.56 -11.10 22.72
N ASP A 153 23.75 -9.81 22.41
CA ASP A 153 22.74 -8.80 22.73
C ASP A 153 21.47 -8.99 21.90
N VAL A 154 20.34 -8.69 22.54
CA VAL A 154 18.99 -8.88 21.99
C VAL A 154 18.23 -7.56 22.02
N PHE A 155 17.67 -7.17 20.87
CA PHE A 155 16.77 -6.04 20.73
C PHE A 155 15.41 -6.53 20.22
N SER A 156 14.32 -5.83 20.53
CA SER A 156 12.98 -6.19 20.05
C SER A 156 12.12 -4.95 19.78
N PHE A 157 11.32 -5.01 18.71
CA PHE A 157 10.38 -3.94 18.35
C PHE A 157 9.06 -4.50 17.83
N THR A 158 7.94 -3.96 18.31
CA THR A 158 6.58 -4.39 17.95
C THR A 158 5.98 -3.51 16.87
N PHE A 159 5.56 -4.12 15.77
CA PHE A 159 5.04 -3.44 14.59
C PHE A 159 3.51 -3.42 14.59
N ASN A 160 2.91 -2.36 15.14
CA ASN A 160 1.46 -2.26 15.30
C ASN A 160 0.70 -1.73 14.06
N ASN A 161 1.39 -1.12 13.10
CA ASN A 161 0.76 -0.44 11.96
C ASN A 161 1.20 -1.05 10.62
N PRO A 162 0.27 -1.31 9.68
CA PRO A 162 0.59 -1.71 8.32
C PRO A 162 1.53 -0.71 7.62
N GLY A 163 2.48 -1.22 6.85
CA GLY A 163 3.49 -0.40 6.18
C GLY A 163 4.77 -1.16 5.86
N THR A 164 5.72 -0.46 5.24
CA THR A 164 7.03 -1.01 4.89
C THR A 164 8.12 -0.22 5.58
N PHE A 165 8.96 -0.92 6.35
CA PHE A 165 9.97 -0.36 7.23
C PHE A 165 11.35 -0.86 6.80
N SER A 166 12.07 -0.03 6.05
CA SER A 166 13.47 -0.26 5.72
C SER A 166 14.36 0.04 6.93
N TYR A 167 15.39 -0.78 7.14
CA TYR A 167 16.34 -0.62 8.24
C TYR A 167 17.76 -1.00 7.81
N TYR A 168 18.75 -0.62 8.62
CA TYR A 168 20.17 -0.84 8.36
C TYR A 168 20.96 -0.92 9.66
N CYS A 169 22.19 -1.39 9.57
CA CYS A 169 23.17 -1.33 10.65
C CYS A 169 24.04 -0.09 10.48
N GLN A 170 24.05 0.82 11.46
CA GLN A 170 24.73 2.12 11.32
C GLN A 170 26.24 2.01 11.04
N PRO A 171 27.04 1.19 11.75
CA PRO A 171 28.45 0.98 11.43
C PRO A 171 28.73 0.37 10.05
N HIS A 172 27.77 -0.35 9.45
CA HIS A 172 27.97 -1.17 8.25
C HIS A 172 27.21 -0.66 7.01
N GLY A 173 26.45 0.43 7.16
CA GLY A 173 25.90 1.24 6.07
C GLY A 173 25.15 0.44 5.01
N SER A 174 25.49 0.66 3.74
CA SER A 174 24.86 0.01 2.59
C SER A 174 25.08 -1.50 2.52
N GLY A 175 26.13 -2.02 3.15
CA GLY A 175 26.47 -3.44 3.16
C GLY A 175 25.54 -4.31 4.01
N MET A 176 24.78 -3.70 4.93
CA MET A 176 23.93 -4.43 5.88
C MET A 176 22.58 -3.74 6.07
N GLN A 177 21.60 -4.17 5.28
CA GLN A 177 20.24 -3.60 5.21
C GLN A 177 19.17 -4.68 5.30
N GLY A 178 17.97 -4.29 5.73
CA GLY A 178 16.80 -5.15 5.75
C GLY A 178 15.48 -4.41 5.54
N LEU A 179 14.41 -5.18 5.40
CA LEU A 179 13.05 -4.71 5.15
C LEU A 179 12.06 -5.50 6.02
N ILE A 180 11.20 -4.80 6.74
CA ILE A 180 10.01 -5.38 7.39
C ILE A 180 8.77 -4.87 6.67
N THR A 181 7.89 -5.76 6.22
CA THR A 181 6.60 -5.43 5.62
C THR A 181 5.49 -5.91 6.53
N VAL A 182 4.73 -4.97 7.08
CA VAL A 182 3.55 -5.24 7.90
C VAL A 182 2.34 -5.19 6.98
N ILE A 183 1.70 -6.34 6.74
CA ILE A 183 0.50 -6.41 5.90
C ILE A 183 -0.72 -5.83 6.64
N PRO A 184 -1.70 -5.24 5.94
CA PRO A 184 -2.98 -4.88 6.56
C PRO A 184 -3.70 -6.14 7.04
N GLU A 185 -4.38 -6.06 8.20
CA GLU A 185 -5.19 -7.18 8.70
C GLU A 185 -6.23 -7.63 7.65
N PRO A 186 -6.46 -8.93 7.45
CA PRO A 186 -7.40 -9.43 6.44
C PRO A 186 -8.81 -8.79 6.53
N ALA A 187 -9.29 -8.55 7.75
CA ALA A 187 -10.57 -7.89 8.01
C ALA A 187 -10.62 -6.44 7.49
N SER A 188 -9.52 -5.70 7.63
CA SER A 188 -9.43 -4.30 7.16
C SER A 188 -9.47 -4.21 5.62
N VAL A 189 -8.87 -5.16 4.93
CA VAL A 189 -8.89 -5.27 3.46
C VAL A 189 -10.30 -5.60 2.97
N ALA A 190 -10.97 -6.57 3.62
CA ALA A 190 -12.36 -6.93 3.28
C ALA A 190 -13.33 -5.74 3.46
N ALA A 191 -13.20 -4.99 4.55
CA ALA A 191 -14.02 -3.79 4.80
C ALA A 191 -13.80 -2.69 3.75
N ALA A 192 -12.53 -2.44 3.37
CA ALA A 192 -12.20 -1.46 2.32
C ALA A 192 -12.78 -1.85 0.94
N MET A 193 -12.70 -3.14 0.58
CA MET A 193 -13.27 -3.66 -0.67
C MET A 193 -14.81 -3.55 -0.70
N LEU A 194 -15.49 -3.87 0.41
CA LEU A 194 -16.94 -3.74 0.52
C LEU A 194 -17.41 -2.28 0.41
N LEU A 195 -16.72 -1.35 1.08
CA LEU A 195 -17.01 0.09 0.96
C LEU A 195 -16.79 0.61 -0.47
N GLY A 196 -15.71 0.19 -1.13
CA GLY A 196 -15.46 0.50 -2.54
C GLY A 196 -16.58 0.03 -3.47
N ALA A 197 -17.02 -1.21 -3.32
CA ALA A 197 -18.12 -1.78 -4.11
C ALA A 197 -19.45 -1.01 -3.92
N VAL A 198 -19.79 -0.65 -2.68
CA VAL A 198 -21.00 0.13 -2.36
C VAL A 198 -20.95 1.54 -2.97
N LEU A 199 -19.79 2.20 -2.96
CA LEU A 199 -19.61 3.53 -3.56
C LEU A 199 -19.73 3.48 -5.10
N ILE A 200 -19.20 2.44 -5.75
CA ILE A 200 -19.35 2.21 -7.20
C ILE A 200 -20.82 1.95 -7.56
N ALA A 201 -21.52 1.12 -6.77
CA ALA A 201 -22.95 0.84 -6.98
C ALA A 201 -23.81 2.11 -6.85
N ARG A 202 -23.58 2.93 -5.82
CA ARG A 202 -24.29 4.21 -5.62
C ARG A 202 -24.09 5.20 -6.76
N ARG A 203 -22.88 5.27 -7.35
CA ARG A 203 -22.63 6.13 -8.53
C ARG A 203 -23.39 5.70 -9.78
N ARG A 204 -23.65 4.40 -9.97
CA ARG A 204 -24.46 3.90 -11.10
C ARG A 204 -25.97 4.08 -10.87
N GLY A 205 -26.45 3.96 -9.64
CA GLY A 205 -27.87 4.18 -9.31
C GLY A 205 -28.34 5.64 -9.43
N GLY A 206 -27.45 6.61 -9.16
CA GLY A 206 -27.81 8.04 -9.16
C GLY A 206 -28.05 8.67 -10.54
N LEU A 207 -27.69 8.01 -11.65
CA LEU A 207 -27.79 8.58 -12.99
C LEU A 207 -29.16 8.34 -13.67
N MET A 208 -29.99 7.42 -13.15
CA MET A 208 -31.24 7.00 -13.78
C MET A 208 -32.50 7.75 -13.29
N MET A 209 -32.38 8.70 -12.36
CA MET A 209 -33.53 9.41 -11.76
C MET A 209 -33.72 10.86 -12.27
N ARG A 210 -33.34 11.16 -13.52
CA ARG A 210 -33.41 12.55 -14.04
C ARG A 210 -33.88 12.73 -15.49
N LEU A 211 -34.64 11.76 -16.00
CA LEU A 211 -35.39 11.86 -17.25
C LEU A 211 -36.83 11.42 -16.99
N GLY A 212 -37.70 12.39 -16.70
CA GLY A 212 -39.12 12.27 -16.41
C GLY A 212 -39.75 13.66 -16.38
#